data_AF-A0A8J4SG70-F1
#
_entry.id   AF-A0A8J4SG70-F1
#
_cell.length_a   1.000
_cell.length_b   1.000
_cell.length_c   1.000
_cell.angle_alpha   90.00
_cell.angle_beta   90.00
_cell.angle_gamma   90.00
#
_symmetry.space_group_name_H-M   'P 1'
#
loop_
_entity.id
_entity.type
_entity.pdbx_description
1 polymer ?
#
loop_
_entity_poly.entity_id
_entity_poly.type
_entity_poly.pdbx_seq_one_letter_code
_entity_poly.pdbx_strand_id
1 'polypeptide(L)'
;MTRFMTVDKELVKQKLRQEQQSWEEEQIASDCSEAPSLQIWTVGKLLRVIEASGSHHTLTQRLWLTGFLRFCDEDEEYDTLHLCDANTELKSFLLDPNPQLVDRLVLVKNWVLVDKAFRGVRTADSLFLEVQDEKPIMLQPPRELSLD
;
A
#
# COMPACT_ATOMS: atom_id res chain seq x y z
N MET A 1 -13.92 -11.28 15.93
CA MET A 1 -12.70 -12.12 15.99
C MET A 1 -11.86 -11.83 14.76
N THR A 2 -10.89 -10.92 14.87
CA THR A 2 -10.00 -10.57 13.76
C THR A 2 -9.13 -11.79 13.47
N ARG A 3 -9.43 -12.50 12.38
CA ARG A 3 -8.66 -13.67 11.93
C ARG A 3 -7.36 -13.15 11.35
N PHE A 4 -6.40 -12.80 12.21
CA PHE A 4 -5.05 -12.47 11.78
C PHE A 4 -4.48 -13.72 11.10
N MET A 5 -4.50 -13.75 9.77
CA MET A 5 -3.80 -14.79 9.02
C MET A 5 -2.34 -14.76 9.45
N THR A 6 -1.79 -15.91 9.83
CA THR A 6 -0.37 -16.01 10.16
C THR A 6 0.43 -15.60 8.93
N VAL A 7 1.09 -14.44 8.99
CA VAL A 7 1.98 -13.96 7.93
C VAL A 7 3.33 -14.63 8.11
N ASP A 8 3.77 -15.37 7.09
CA ASP A 8 5.16 -15.83 7.02
C ASP A 8 6.08 -14.62 6.79
N LYS A 9 6.73 -14.17 7.86
CA LYS A 9 7.59 -12.98 7.83
C LYS A 9 8.82 -13.17 6.96
N GLU A 10 9.37 -14.37 6.89
CA GLU A 10 10.58 -14.61 6.10
C GLU A 10 10.26 -14.62 4.62
N LEU A 11 9.14 -15.24 4.23
CA LEU A 11 8.64 -15.18 2.87
C LEU A 11 8.38 -13.72 2.42
N VAL A 12 7.71 -12.93 3.26
CA VAL A 12 7.45 -11.51 2.97
C VAL A 12 8.75 -10.74 2.79
N LYS A 13 9.74 -10.92 3.68
CA LYS A 13 11.06 -10.27 3.57
C LYS A 13 11.77 -10.67 2.28
N GLN A 14 11.76 -11.95 1.92
CA GLN A 14 12.38 -12.44 0.69
C GLN A 14 11.73 -11.80 -0.53
N LYS A 15 10.40 -11.77 -0.58
CA LYS A 15 9.67 -11.17 -1.69
C LYS A 15 9.91 -9.67 -1.81
N LEU A 16 9.87 -8.93 -0.69
CA LEU A 16 10.21 -7.51 -0.68
C LEU A 16 11.63 -7.24 -1.21
N ARG A 17 12.62 -8.05 -0.79
CA ARG A 17 13.99 -7.93 -1.29
C ARG A 17 14.10 -8.22 -2.79
N GLN A 18 13.40 -9.24 -3.27
CA GLN A 18 13.38 -9.58 -4.69
C GLN A 18 12.80 -8.43 -5.52
N GLU A 19 11.67 -7.86 -5.10
CA GLU A 19 11.05 -6.72 -5.79
C GLU A 19 11.97 -5.49 -5.77
N GLN A 20 12.60 -5.21 -4.63
CA GLN A 20 13.55 -4.10 -4.50
C GLN A 20 14.76 -4.29 -5.41
N GLN A 21 15.37 -5.47 -5.42
CA GLN A 21 16.53 -5.76 -6.27
C GLN A 21 16.18 -5.64 -7.76
N SER A 22 15.01 -6.16 -8.18
CA SER A 22 14.53 -6.00 -9.56
C SER A 22 14.42 -4.53 -9.96
N TRP A 23 13.89 -3.69 -9.07
CA TRP A 23 13.79 -2.26 -9.32
C TRP A 23 15.16 -1.58 -9.36
N GLU A 24 16.10 -1.95 -8.47
CA GLU A 24 17.46 -1.41 -8.48
C GLU A 24 18.19 -1.73 -9.79
N GLU A 25 18.05 -2.95 -10.30
CA GLU A 25 18.59 -3.38 -11.60
C GLU A 25 17.98 -2.58 -12.76
N GLU A 26 16.67 -2.32 -12.75
CA GLU A 26 16.01 -1.46 -13.74
C GLU A 26 16.52 -0.01 -13.71
N GLN A 27 16.74 0.56 -12.52
CA GLN A 27 17.27 1.91 -12.39
C GLN A 27 18.69 2.02 -12.96
N ILE A 28 19.56 1.04 -12.66
CA ILE A 28 20.93 0.99 -13.19
C ILE A 28 20.92 0.83 -14.72
N ALA A 29 20.02 -0.01 -15.26
CA ALA A 29 19.85 -0.18 -16.70
C ALA A 29 19.35 1.10 -17.39
N SER A 30 18.68 1.99 -16.67
CA SER A 30 18.17 3.28 -17.17
C SER A 30 19.17 4.44 -17.08
N ASP A 31 20.48 4.14 -17.13
CA ASP A 31 21.60 5.09 -17.04
C ASP A 31 21.80 5.78 -15.67
N CYS A 32 21.21 5.25 -14.59
CA CYS A 32 21.61 5.66 -13.23
C CYS A 32 22.93 4.99 -12.85
N SER A 33 23.92 5.76 -12.39
CA SER A 33 25.20 5.20 -11.90
C SER A 33 25.05 4.36 -10.64
N GLU A 34 24.01 4.64 -9.84
CA GLU A 34 23.61 3.90 -8.64
C GLU A 34 22.08 3.98 -8.52
N ALA A 35 21.46 2.91 -8.04
CA ALA A 35 20.01 2.93 -7.79
C ALA A 35 19.68 3.92 -6.66
N PRO A 36 18.68 4.81 -6.84
CA PRO A 36 18.30 5.72 -5.79
C PRO A 36 17.73 4.98 -4.57
N SER A 37 17.80 5.59 -3.38
CA SER A 37 17.26 4.97 -2.16
C SER A 37 15.73 4.82 -2.25
N LEU A 38 15.29 3.58 -2.41
CA LEU A 38 13.89 3.17 -2.32
C LEU A 38 13.51 2.91 -0.87
N GLN A 39 12.35 3.42 -0.46
CA GLN A 39 11.80 3.16 0.86
C GLN A 39 10.53 2.33 0.74
N ILE A 40 10.31 1.46 1.74
CA ILE A 40 9.09 0.66 1.86
C ILE A 40 8.48 0.95 3.21
N TRP A 41 7.29 1.56 3.24
CA TRP A 41 6.60 1.94 4.47
C TRP A 41 5.28 1.20 4.63
N THR A 42 4.77 1.18 5.86
CA THR A 42 3.34 0.90 6.10
C THR A 42 2.53 2.17 5.94
N VAL A 43 1.24 2.02 5.74
CA VAL A 43 0.30 3.15 5.65
C VAL A 43 0.30 4.02 6.92
N GLY A 44 0.39 3.43 8.12
CA GLY A 44 0.45 4.18 9.37
C GLY A 44 1.73 5.00 9.50
N LYS A 45 2.87 4.51 8.97
CA LYS A 45 4.10 5.31 8.91
C LYS A 45 3.94 6.50 7.96
N LEU A 46 3.32 6.29 6.79
CA LEU A 46 3.04 7.36 5.84
C LEU A 46 2.23 8.49 6.50
N LEU A 47 1.10 8.16 7.15
CA LEU A 47 0.25 9.17 7.78
C LEU A 47 0.97 9.93 8.90
N ARG A 48 1.70 9.25 9.78
CA ARG A 48 2.47 9.92 10.85
C ARG A 48 3.50 10.91 10.30
N VAL A 49 4.15 10.57 9.19
CA VAL A 49 5.12 11.48 8.56
C VAL A 49 4.42 12.70 7.98
N ILE A 50 3.26 12.53 7.35
CA ILE A 50 2.47 13.64 6.78
C ILE A 50 1.91 14.55 7.87
N GLU A 51 1.42 13.98 8.96
CA GLU A 51 0.97 14.73 10.14
C GLU A 51 2.11 15.56 10.73
N ALA A 52 3.30 14.98 10.84
CA ALA A 52 4.47 15.67 11.37
C ALA A 52 5.06 16.73 10.43
N SER A 53 5.02 16.50 9.11
CA SER A 53 5.60 17.42 8.11
C SER A 53 4.66 18.53 7.68
N GLY A 54 3.34 18.36 7.85
CA GLY A 54 2.31 19.26 7.32
C GLY A 54 2.12 19.22 5.80
N SER A 55 3.01 18.54 5.05
CA SER A 55 3.02 18.50 3.59
C SER A 55 3.32 17.09 3.05
N HIS A 56 2.61 16.70 2.00
CA HIS A 56 2.74 15.39 1.33
C HIS A 56 3.32 15.51 -0.09
N HIS A 57 3.71 16.71 -0.53
CA HIS A 57 4.04 17.01 -1.94
C HIS A 57 5.23 16.26 -2.55
N THR A 58 5.99 15.47 -1.79
CA THR A 58 7.27 14.89 -2.25
C THR A 58 7.46 13.41 -1.95
N LEU A 59 6.43 12.67 -1.52
CA LEU A 59 6.61 11.30 -1.03
C LEU A 59 6.50 10.20 -2.11
N THR A 60 6.02 10.48 -3.33
CA THR A 60 5.51 9.42 -4.22
C THR A 60 6.56 8.71 -5.09
N GLN A 61 7.67 9.35 -5.46
CA GLN A 61 8.54 8.81 -6.52
C GLN A 61 9.48 7.65 -6.08
N ARG A 62 9.68 7.44 -4.78
CA ARG A 62 10.64 6.46 -4.24
C ARG A 62 10.15 5.78 -2.96
N LEU A 63 8.84 5.67 -2.83
CA LEU A 63 8.21 5.09 -1.67
C LEU A 63 7.19 4.06 -2.11
N TRP A 64 7.44 2.80 -1.76
CA TRP A 64 6.43 1.77 -1.85
C TRP A 64 5.69 1.63 -0.53
N LEU A 65 4.44 1.22 -0.62
CA LEU A 65 3.57 1.01 0.53
C LEU A 65 3.26 -0.46 0.71
N THR A 66 3.13 -0.87 1.96
CA THR A 66 2.69 -2.21 2.35
C THR A 66 1.51 -2.11 3.30
N GLY A 67 0.57 -3.03 3.16
CA GLY A 67 -0.60 -3.10 4.01
C GLY A 67 -1.53 -4.22 3.60
N PHE A 68 -2.50 -4.52 4.44
CA PHE A 68 -3.61 -5.41 4.11
C PHE A 68 -4.66 -4.65 3.33
N LEU A 69 -5.06 -5.16 2.18
CA LEU A 69 -6.14 -4.61 1.40
C LEU A 69 -7.47 -5.20 1.88
N ARG A 70 -8.38 -4.41 2.45
CA ARG A 70 -9.63 -4.89 3.05
C ARG A 70 -10.80 -3.96 2.77
N PHE A 71 -12.00 -4.51 2.74
CA PHE A 71 -13.21 -3.70 2.90
C PHE A 71 -13.41 -3.45 4.40
N CYS A 72 -13.67 -2.20 4.78
CA CYS A 72 -13.96 -1.87 6.17
C CYS A 72 -15.47 -1.87 6.41
N ASP A 73 -15.91 -2.62 7.41
CA ASP A 73 -17.33 -2.83 7.72
C ASP A 73 -18.02 -1.59 8.33
N GLU A 74 -17.25 -0.55 8.68
CA GLU A 74 -17.74 0.63 9.42
C GLU A 74 -18.10 1.82 8.53
N ASP A 75 -17.79 1.79 7.22
CA ASP A 75 -18.18 2.86 6.29
C ASP A 75 -19.62 2.65 5.79
N GLU A 76 -20.44 3.71 5.83
CA GLU A 76 -21.79 3.72 5.24
C GLU A 76 -21.76 3.50 3.71
N GLU A 77 -20.60 3.76 3.09
CA GLU A 77 -20.27 3.37 1.71
C GLU A 77 -19.76 1.94 1.68
N TYR A 78 -20.69 0.99 1.66
CA TYR A 78 -20.43 -0.39 1.26
C TYR A 78 -19.58 -0.37 -0.03
N ASP A 79 -18.49 -1.15 -0.05
CA ASP A 79 -17.53 -1.31 -1.15
C ASP A 79 -16.30 -0.38 -1.16
N THR A 80 -16.04 0.40 -0.10
CA THR A 80 -14.77 1.14 0.00
C THR A 80 -13.62 0.24 0.42
N LEU A 81 -12.55 0.23 -0.38
CA LEU A 81 -11.35 -0.55 -0.11
C LEU A 81 -10.33 0.27 0.69
N HIS A 82 -9.67 -0.34 1.64
CA HIS A 82 -8.71 0.29 2.53
C HIS A 82 -7.38 -0.45 2.48
N LEU A 83 -6.28 0.30 2.52
CA LEU A 83 -4.96 -0.24 2.82
C LEU A 83 -4.72 -0.06 4.32
N CYS A 84 -4.55 -1.17 5.02
CA CYS A 84 -4.50 -1.20 6.49
C CYS A 84 -3.17 -1.74 7.00
N ASP A 85 -2.72 -1.21 8.14
CA ASP A 85 -1.75 -1.89 8.99
C ASP A 85 -2.36 -2.23 10.36
N ALA A 86 -1.53 -2.58 11.35
CA ALA A 86 -2.03 -2.98 12.66
C ALA A 86 -2.74 -1.85 13.44
N ASN A 87 -2.53 -0.58 13.07
CA ASN A 87 -2.99 0.57 13.85
C ASN A 87 -3.71 1.62 13.00
N THR A 88 -3.78 1.43 11.69
CA THR A 88 -4.21 2.50 10.77
C THR A 88 -4.85 1.90 9.54
N GLU A 89 -5.90 2.56 9.07
CA GLU A 89 -6.63 2.25 7.85
C GLU A 89 -6.68 3.51 7.00
N LEU A 90 -6.44 3.37 5.70
CA LEU A 90 -6.51 4.48 4.74
C LEU A 90 -7.36 4.07 3.56
N LYS A 91 -8.41 4.85 3.30
CA LYS A 91 -9.25 4.73 2.10
C LYS A 91 -8.36 4.65 0.86
N SER A 92 -8.60 3.66 0.03
CA SER A 92 -7.75 3.31 -1.10
C SER A 92 -8.60 2.99 -2.33
N PHE A 93 -8.39 3.76 -3.39
CA PHE A 93 -9.04 3.54 -4.68
C PHE A 93 -8.13 2.72 -5.58
N LEU A 94 -8.61 1.56 -6.03
CA LEU A 94 -7.95 0.71 -7.02
C LEU A 94 -8.89 0.56 -8.22
N LEU A 95 -8.36 0.77 -9.42
CA LEU A 95 -9.10 0.49 -10.64
C LEU A 95 -9.15 -1.04 -10.86
N ASP A 96 -10.35 -1.60 -11.01
CA ASP A 96 -10.61 -3.02 -11.26
C ASP A 96 -9.85 -4.00 -10.33
N PRO A 97 -10.07 -3.93 -9.00
CA PRO A 97 -9.29 -4.72 -8.04
C PRO A 97 -9.50 -6.22 -8.25
N ASN A 98 -8.40 -6.96 -8.41
CA ASN A 98 -8.45 -8.43 -8.40
C ASN A 98 -9.00 -8.93 -7.05
N PRO A 99 -10.12 -9.68 -7.01
CA PRO A 99 -10.73 -10.15 -5.76
C PRO A 99 -9.77 -10.96 -4.87
N GLN A 100 -8.74 -11.58 -5.45
CA GLN A 100 -7.75 -12.34 -4.69
C GLN A 100 -6.85 -11.48 -3.79
N LEU A 101 -6.79 -10.16 -4.02
CA LEU A 101 -6.02 -9.21 -3.22
C LEU A 101 -6.72 -8.85 -1.90
N VAL A 102 -8.02 -9.09 -1.79
CA VAL A 102 -8.79 -8.80 -0.57
C VAL A 102 -8.31 -9.69 0.57
N ASP A 103 -8.18 -9.10 1.75
CA ASP A 103 -7.59 -9.69 2.96
C ASP A 103 -6.13 -10.14 2.81
N ARG A 104 -5.39 -9.56 1.85
CA ARG A 104 -3.98 -9.88 1.62
C ARG A 104 -3.07 -8.74 1.98
N LEU A 105 -1.91 -9.11 2.51
CA LEU A 105 -0.76 -8.22 2.55
C LEU A 105 -0.27 -7.99 1.12
N VAL A 106 -0.30 -6.74 0.68
CA VAL A 106 0.13 -6.32 -0.66
C VAL A 106 1.28 -5.32 -0.57
N LEU A 107 2.05 -5.24 -1.65
CA LEU A 107 2.99 -4.17 -1.95
C LEU A 107 2.41 -3.31 -3.07
N VAL A 108 2.32 -2.02 -2.82
CA VAL A 108 1.89 -0.99 -3.77
C VAL A 108 3.11 -0.15 -4.14
N LYS A 109 3.48 -0.17 -5.41
CA LYS A 109 4.66 0.51 -5.96
C LYS A 109 4.34 1.90 -6.49
N ASN A 110 3.21 2.05 -7.18
CA ASN A 110 2.77 3.31 -7.76
C ASN A 110 1.45 3.74 -7.12
N TRP A 111 1.47 4.92 -6.52
CA TRP A 111 0.32 5.49 -5.83
C TRP A 111 0.46 7.01 -5.74
N VAL A 112 -0.68 7.67 -5.55
CA VAL A 112 -0.78 9.09 -5.25
C VAL A 112 -1.63 9.25 -4.00
N LEU A 113 -1.20 10.12 -3.09
CA LEU A 113 -2.05 10.53 -1.98
C LEU A 113 -2.85 11.75 -2.41
N VAL A 114 -4.17 11.64 -2.34
CA VAL A 114 -5.09 12.70 -2.69
C VAL A 114 -5.59 13.38 -1.42
N ASP A 115 -5.33 14.67 -1.30
CA ASP A 115 -5.84 15.53 -0.23
C ASP A 115 -7.01 16.38 -0.75
N LYS A 116 -8.23 15.97 -0.41
CA LYS A 116 -9.49 16.67 -0.70
C LYS A 116 -9.86 17.69 0.39
N ALA A 117 -8.92 18.12 1.24
CA ALA A 117 -9.20 19.13 2.27
C ALA A 117 -9.85 20.39 1.64
N PHE A 118 -11.13 20.60 1.96
CA PHE A 118 -11.86 21.76 1.49
C PHE A 118 -11.54 22.96 2.40
N ARG A 119 -11.12 24.09 1.80
CA ARG A 119 -10.75 25.33 2.52
C ARG A 119 -9.64 25.13 3.58
N GLY A 120 -8.77 24.13 3.41
CA GLY A 120 -7.65 23.89 4.31
C GLY A 120 -7.99 23.15 5.60
N VAL A 121 -9.21 22.64 5.75
CA VAL A 121 -9.58 21.75 6.86
C VAL A 121 -9.36 20.30 6.43
N ARG A 122 -8.35 19.64 7.02
CA ARG A 122 -8.16 18.20 6.87
C ARG A 122 -9.08 17.46 7.82
N THR A 123 -9.88 16.54 7.30
CA THR A 123 -10.68 15.58 8.07
C THR A 123 -10.11 14.19 7.86
N ALA A 124 -10.51 13.21 8.67
CA ALA A 124 -10.09 11.82 8.47
C ALA A 124 -10.44 11.31 7.06
N ASP A 125 -11.55 11.78 6.48
CA ASP A 125 -12.02 11.43 5.14
C ASP A 125 -11.44 12.28 4.01
N SER A 126 -10.64 13.31 4.33
CA SER A 126 -10.09 14.18 3.28
C SER A 126 -8.88 13.57 2.59
N LEU A 127 -8.28 12.51 3.14
CA LEU A 127 -7.11 11.84 2.59
C LEU A 127 -7.45 10.43 2.15
N PHE A 128 -7.12 10.10 0.90
CA PHE A 128 -7.20 8.74 0.40
C PHE A 128 -6.06 8.44 -0.57
N LEU A 129 -5.75 7.16 -0.69
CA LEU A 129 -4.73 6.64 -1.58
C LEU A 129 -5.37 6.30 -2.94
N GLU A 130 -4.86 6.88 -4.02
CA GLU A 130 -5.15 6.39 -5.36
C GLU A 130 -4.02 5.45 -5.77
N VAL A 131 -4.34 4.17 -5.92
CA VAL A 131 -3.37 3.15 -6.34
C VAL A 131 -3.34 3.12 -7.86
N GLN A 132 -2.14 3.34 -8.41
CA GLN A 132 -1.89 3.41 -9.85
C GLN A 132 -1.24 2.14 -10.41
N ASP A 133 -0.91 1.18 -9.53
CA ASP A 133 -0.51 -0.14 -9.97
C ASP A 133 -1.68 -0.82 -10.68
N GLU A 134 -1.46 -1.30 -11.91
CA GLU A 134 -2.41 -2.19 -12.57
C GLU A 134 -2.67 -3.45 -11.75
N LYS A 135 -1.63 -3.97 -11.07
CA LYS A 135 -1.68 -5.17 -10.24
C LYS A 135 -0.76 -5.04 -9.03
N PRO A 136 -1.28 -4.64 -7.86
CA PRO A 136 -0.53 -4.69 -6.61
C PRO A 136 0.04 -6.09 -6.35
N ILE A 137 1.24 -6.15 -5.79
CA ILE A 137 1.95 -7.42 -5.61
C ILE A 137 1.50 -8.06 -4.31
N MET A 138 0.92 -9.26 -4.39
CA MET A 138 0.57 -10.05 -3.22
C MET A 138 1.84 -10.54 -2.52
N LEU A 139 2.08 -10.17 -1.27
CA LEU A 139 3.28 -10.56 -0.52
C LEU A 139 3.15 -11.94 0.15
N GLN A 140 1.98 -12.56 0.03
CA GLN A 140 1.64 -13.86 0.57
C GLN A 140 1.29 -14.82 -0.58
N PRO A 141 1.39 -16.14 -0.36
CA PRO A 141 0.89 -17.09 -1.35
C PRO A 141 -0.63 -16.94 -1.51
N PRO A 142 -1.18 -17.24 -2.71
CA PRO A 142 -2.61 -17.36 -2.91
C PRO A 142 -3.19 -18.33 -1.88
N ARG A 143 -4.43 -18.10 -1.42
CA ARG A 143 -5.15 -19.16 -0.68
C ARG A 143 -5.33 -20.29 -1.70
N GLU A 144 -4.89 -21.50 -1.36
CA GLU A 144 -5.42 -22.68 -2.01
C GLU A 144 -6.93 -22.64 -1.80
N LEU A 145 -7.69 -22.54 -2.88
CA LEU A 145 -9.12 -22.78 -2.82
C LEU A 145 -9.26 -24.28 -2.53
N SER A 146 -9.46 -24.64 -1.26
CA SER A 146 -9.97 -25.97 -0.96
C SER A 146 -11.34 -26.05 -1.62
N LEU A 147 -11.41 -26.81 -2.72
CA LEU A 147 -12.65 -27.28 -3.30
C LEU A 147 -13.21 -28.32 -2.33
N ASP A 148 -13.87 -27.85 -1.27
CA ASP A 148 -14.76 -28.68 -0.46
C ASP A 148 -16.16 -28.70 -1.10
#